data_AF-A0A7C3IQQ0-F1
#
_entry.id   AF-A0A7C3IQQ0-F1
#
_cell.length_a   1.000
_cell.length_b   1.000
_cell.length_c   1.000
_cell.angle_alpha   90.00
_cell.angle_beta   90.00
_cell.angle_gamma   90.00
#
_symmetry.space_group_name_H-M   'P 1'
#
loop_
_entity.id
_entity.type
_entity.pdbx_description
1 polymer ?
#
loop_
_entity_poly.entity_id
_entity_poly.type
_entity_poly.pdbx_seq_one_letter_code
_entity_poly.pdbx_strand_id
1 'polypeptide(L)'
;MAMRVATHLRWVLWAATGLAMMLGCAAPPAHPWTPPKRPLIWPLPPNPPRIRYEGAITAGQAFRFATRTGWRVFDWLAGARRVELSTPHGLSAGRGLLAFADSGRPAVHVVNLAERRYKVIEAVGDTRLRCPIGVAIAEDGALFVSDSALARVFCLSGNGQPLGGVEAKFVRPSGLAYDATRRRLHVVDSGAHTVSTFERAADGWPLLRTLGGRGAEAGTFNFPTHAAVDRDGTLWVTDSLNHRIQFFDAEGKRLGAFGQAGDGTGDFAKAKGIALDSEGHVYVVDSLYDVVQVFDRQGRFLLAFGGSGKEEGLLWLPTGVCTDDEDRIYVADTGNSRIQVFQYLRAEPAEGPQAP
;
A
#
# COMPACT_ATOMS: atom_id res chain seq x y z
N MET A 1 -64.88 49.05 -20.60
CA MET A 1 -64.08 48.76 -21.80
C MET A 1 -63.06 47.70 -21.41
N ALA A 2 -63.45 46.45 -21.60
CA ALA A 2 -62.75 45.25 -21.14
C ALA A 2 -62.26 44.48 -22.36
N MET A 3 -61.03 43.98 -22.35
CA MET A 3 -60.65 42.84 -23.19
C MET A 3 -59.37 42.14 -22.71
N ARG A 4 -59.57 40.89 -22.26
CA ARG A 4 -58.80 39.66 -22.52
C ARG A 4 -57.30 39.61 -22.22
N VAL A 5 -56.92 38.72 -21.28
CA VAL A 5 -55.96 37.58 -21.44
C VAL A 5 -56.35 36.56 -20.35
N ALA A 6 -57.11 35.50 -20.63
CA ALA A 6 -56.73 34.20 -21.20
C ALA A 6 -55.76 33.37 -20.31
N THR A 7 -56.34 32.31 -19.73
CA THR A 7 -55.79 30.94 -19.66
C THR A 7 -54.41 30.72 -19.05
N HIS A 8 -54.31 30.37 -17.76
CA HIS A 8 -53.23 29.50 -17.22
C HIS A 8 -53.58 28.84 -15.87
N LEU A 9 -54.83 28.39 -15.67
CA LEU A 9 -55.23 27.73 -14.41
C LEU A 9 -55.81 26.32 -14.63
N ARG A 10 -55.14 25.48 -15.44
CA ARG A 10 -55.48 24.05 -15.57
C ARG A 10 -54.28 23.09 -15.77
N TRP A 11 -53.04 23.56 -15.71
CA TRP A 11 -51.83 22.71 -15.91
C TRP A 11 -51.07 22.34 -14.63
N VAL A 12 -51.63 22.61 -13.44
CA VAL A 12 -50.93 22.34 -12.17
C VAL A 12 -51.25 20.95 -11.57
N LEU A 13 -52.17 20.17 -12.16
CA LEU A 13 -52.54 18.85 -11.62
C LEU A 13 -52.19 17.63 -12.49
N TRP A 14 -51.37 17.79 -13.53
CA TRP A 14 -50.84 16.66 -14.34
C TRP A 14 -49.31 16.68 -14.48
N ALA A 15 -48.60 17.37 -13.58
CA ALA A 15 -47.14 17.34 -13.47
C ALA A 15 -46.65 16.67 -12.16
N ALA A 16 -47.56 16.05 -11.39
CA ALA A 16 -47.25 15.43 -10.09
C ALA A 16 -47.29 13.89 -10.10
N THR A 17 -47.57 13.25 -11.24
CA THR A 17 -47.71 11.79 -11.36
C THR A 17 -46.97 11.25 -12.59
N GLY A 18 -45.70 11.64 -12.75
CA GLY A 18 -44.85 11.16 -13.85
C GLY A 18 -43.36 11.07 -13.49
N LEU A 19 -43.01 11.10 -12.20
CA LEU A 19 -41.63 10.99 -11.73
C LEU A 19 -41.51 10.02 -10.55
N ALA A 20 -42.16 8.87 -10.67
CA ALA A 20 -42.04 7.79 -9.70
C ALA A 20 -42.07 6.46 -10.45
N MET A 21 -40.92 6.10 -11.06
CA MET A 21 -40.48 4.74 -11.36
C MET A 21 -39.22 4.77 -12.23
N MET A 22 -38.13 5.28 -11.67
CA MET A 22 -36.82 4.73 -11.95
C MET A 22 -36.21 4.34 -10.61
N LEU A 23 -36.74 3.27 -10.03
CA LEU A 23 -35.97 2.41 -9.15
C LEU A 23 -34.88 1.77 -10.02
N GLY A 24 -33.89 2.56 -10.40
CA GLY A 24 -32.63 2.02 -10.84
C GLY A 24 -32.14 1.17 -9.69
N CYS A 25 -32.03 -0.14 -9.91
CA CYS A 25 -31.31 -1.02 -9.03
C CYS A 25 -29.97 -0.35 -8.77
N ALA A 26 -29.81 0.26 -7.60
CA ALA A 26 -28.53 0.72 -7.15
C ALA A 26 -27.70 -0.54 -7.00
N ALA A 27 -26.92 -0.86 -8.04
CA ALA A 27 -25.94 -1.94 -7.97
C ALA A 27 -25.20 -1.78 -6.64
N PRO A 28 -25.00 -2.86 -5.86
CA PRO A 28 -24.31 -2.77 -4.59
C PRO A 28 -23.04 -1.96 -4.83
N PRO A 29 -22.74 -1.00 -3.95
CA PRO A 29 -21.69 -0.04 -4.26
C PRO A 29 -20.41 -0.84 -4.54
N ALA A 30 -19.80 -0.61 -5.70
CA ALA A 30 -18.69 -1.41 -6.19
C ALA A 30 -17.58 -1.51 -5.12
N HIS A 31 -17.23 -2.73 -4.75
CA HIS A 31 -16.14 -3.04 -3.83
C HIS A 31 -14.86 -2.28 -4.29
N PRO A 32 -13.99 -1.78 -3.39
CA PRO A 32 -12.82 -0.98 -3.77
C PRO A 32 -11.86 -1.68 -4.74
N TRP A 33 -11.98 -3.00 -4.87
CA TRP A 33 -11.32 -3.85 -5.84
C TRP A 33 -12.34 -4.78 -6.50
N THR A 34 -11.95 -5.38 -7.63
CA THR A 34 -12.77 -6.40 -8.28
C THR A 34 -12.69 -7.70 -7.48
N PRO A 35 -13.81 -8.25 -6.96
CA PRO A 35 -13.81 -9.49 -6.20
C PRO A 35 -13.44 -10.69 -7.09
N PRO A 36 -12.98 -11.80 -6.50
CA PRO A 36 -12.55 -12.96 -7.27
C PRO A 36 -13.72 -13.71 -7.91
N LYS A 37 -13.45 -14.38 -9.02
CA LYS A 37 -14.40 -15.29 -9.69
C LYS A 37 -14.69 -16.54 -8.86
N ARG A 38 -13.74 -16.97 -8.04
CA ARG A 38 -13.84 -18.14 -7.17
C ARG A 38 -13.05 -17.94 -5.87
N PRO A 39 -13.45 -18.57 -4.76
CA PRO A 39 -12.65 -18.54 -3.54
C PRO A 39 -11.26 -19.14 -3.78
N LEU A 40 -10.21 -18.43 -3.40
CA LEU A 40 -8.84 -18.93 -3.38
C LEU A 40 -8.29 -18.80 -1.96
N ILE A 41 -7.68 -19.87 -1.46
CA ILE A 41 -7.18 -19.99 -0.09
C ILE A 41 -5.82 -20.68 -0.05
N TRP A 42 -5.01 -20.33 0.94
CA TRP A 42 -3.72 -20.95 1.23
C TRP A 42 -3.55 -21.19 2.74
N PRO A 43 -2.93 -22.32 3.16
CA PRO A 43 -2.68 -23.50 2.34
C PRO A 43 -4.00 -24.13 1.87
N LEU A 44 -3.91 -25.01 0.87
CA LEU A 44 -5.05 -25.82 0.44
C LEU A 44 -5.38 -26.90 1.48
N PRO A 45 -6.64 -27.38 1.52
CA PRO A 45 -7.02 -28.54 2.32
C PRO A 45 -6.09 -29.76 2.08
N PRO A 46 -5.83 -30.59 3.10
CA PRO A 46 -6.53 -30.66 4.39
C PRO A 46 -6.06 -29.65 5.44
N ASN A 47 -5.00 -28.89 5.17
CA ASN A 47 -4.51 -27.89 6.12
C ASN A 47 -5.52 -26.73 6.23
N PRO A 48 -5.80 -26.21 7.44
CA PRO A 48 -6.74 -25.11 7.57
C PRO A 48 -6.16 -23.84 6.93
N PRO A 49 -6.98 -23.08 6.18
CA PRO A 49 -6.49 -21.91 5.46
C PRO A 49 -6.05 -20.81 6.43
N ARG A 50 -5.08 -20.01 6.00
CA ARG A 50 -4.51 -18.84 6.71
C ARG A 50 -4.51 -17.59 5.85
N ILE A 51 -4.63 -17.72 4.53
CA ILE A 51 -4.71 -16.60 3.59
C ILE A 51 -5.89 -16.85 2.66
N ARG A 52 -6.68 -15.81 2.39
CA ARG A 52 -7.76 -15.83 1.38
C ARG A 52 -7.55 -14.70 0.40
N TYR A 53 -7.79 -14.96 -0.89
CA TYR A 53 -7.77 -13.91 -1.90
C TYR A 53 -9.08 -13.10 -1.86
N GLU A 54 -8.96 -11.77 -1.89
CA GLU A 54 -10.09 -10.83 -1.83
C GLU A 54 -10.37 -10.13 -3.16
N GLY A 55 -9.38 -10.06 -4.06
CA GLY A 55 -9.54 -9.45 -5.37
C GLY A 55 -8.35 -8.58 -5.79
N ALA A 56 -8.58 -7.70 -6.76
CA ALA A 56 -7.53 -6.82 -7.27
C ALA A 56 -8.03 -5.43 -7.71
N ILE A 57 -7.16 -4.43 -7.54
CA ILE A 57 -7.27 -3.11 -8.15
C ILE A 57 -6.48 -3.14 -9.45
N THR A 58 -7.17 -2.99 -10.57
CA THR A 58 -6.58 -3.15 -11.92
C THR A 58 -6.70 -1.85 -12.72
N ALA A 59 -5.79 -1.65 -13.67
CA ALA A 59 -5.93 -0.61 -14.68
C ALA A 59 -7.31 -0.70 -15.39
N GLY A 60 -7.93 0.45 -15.64
CA GLY A 60 -9.26 0.58 -16.23
C GLY A 60 -10.41 0.55 -15.23
N GLN A 61 -10.18 0.17 -13.96
CA GLN A 61 -11.24 0.18 -12.94
C GLN A 61 -11.76 1.59 -12.72
N ALA A 62 -13.08 1.75 -12.79
CA ALA A 62 -13.75 3.02 -12.58
C ALA A 62 -13.92 3.28 -11.08
N PHE A 63 -13.30 4.34 -10.58
CA PHE A 63 -13.61 4.88 -9.26
C PHE A 63 -14.55 6.07 -9.45
N ARG A 64 -15.54 6.24 -8.57
CA ARG A 64 -16.41 7.42 -8.59
C ARG A 64 -15.72 8.53 -7.81
N PHE A 65 -15.30 9.58 -8.50
CA PHE A 65 -14.57 10.69 -7.89
C PHE A 65 -15.52 11.79 -7.47
N ALA A 66 -15.43 12.20 -6.20
CA ALA A 66 -15.64 13.59 -5.84
C ALA A 66 -14.29 14.30 -5.94
N THR A 67 -14.05 15.00 -7.04
CA THR A 67 -13.04 16.05 -7.08
C THR A 67 -13.59 17.21 -6.24
N ARG A 68 -12.79 17.72 -5.31
CA ARG A 68 -13.00 19.08 -4.82
C ARG A 68 -11.64 19.74 -4.85
N THR A 69 -11.41 20.52 -5.88
CA THR A 69 -10.50 21.66 -5.80
C THR A 69 -11.41 22.86 -5.74
N GLY A 70 -11.34 23.64 -4.67
CA GLY A 70 -11.94 24.97 -4.54
C GLY A 70 -13.11 25.30 -5.48
N TRP A 71 -14.29 24.75 -5.17
CA TRP A 71 -15.62 25.21 -5.60
C TRP A 71 -15.76 25.78 -7.04
N ARG A 72 -15.90 24.92 -8.05
CA ARG A 72 -16.76 25.23 -9.21
C ARG A 72 -17.60 24.02 -9.63
N VAL A 73 -18.88 24.29 -9.87
CA VAL A 73 -20.07 23.43 -9.89
C VAL A 73 -20.13 22.41 -11.06
N PHE A 74 -19.00 22.00 -11.63
CA PHE A 74 -18.99 21.15 -12.84
C PHE A 74 -18.49 19.71 -12.62
N ASP A 75 -18.29 19.26 -11.38
CA ASP A 75 -17.84 17.89 -11.08
C ASP A 75 -18.83 16.79 -11.52
N TRP A 76 -20.10 17.12 -11.77
CA TRP A 76 -21.08 16.18 -12.34
C TRP A 76 -20.81 15.81 -13.81
N LEU A 77 -20.09 16.67 -14.57
CA LEU A 77 -19.74 16.40 -15.98
C LEU A 77 -18.44 15.60 -16.15
N ALA A 78 -17.58 15.53 -15.12
CA ALA A 78 -16.21 15.03 -15.28
C ALA A 78 -16.09 13.50 -15.44
N GLY A 79 -17.19 12.76 -15.25
CA GLY A 79 -17.21 11.30 -15.40
C GLY A 79 -16.31 10.56 -14.40
N ALA A 80 -16.47 9.24 -14.32
CA ALA A 80 -15.54 8.41 -13.56
C ALA A 80 -14.15 8.43 -14.25
N ARG A 81 -13.10 8.89 -13.57
CA ARG A 81 -11.73 8.67 -14.06
C ARG A 81 -11.38 7.19 -13.89
N ARG A 82 -10.73 6.60 -14.89
CA ARG A 82 -10.25 5.23 -14.81
C ARG A 82 -8.88 5.23 -14.13
N VAL A 83 -8.62 4.18 -13.37
CA VAL A 83 -7.30 3.92 -12.80
C VAL A 83 -6.35 3.54 -13.91
N GLU A 84 -5.23 4.24 -14.05
CA GLU A 84 -4.21 3.92 -15.06
C GLU A 84 -2.95 3.48 -14.32
N LEU A 85 -2.78 2.16 -14.15
CA LEU A 85 -1.59 1.57 -13.56
C LEU A 85 -0.63 1.12 -14.66
N SER A 86 0.65 1.23 -14.36
CA SER A 86 1.76 0.76 -15.19
C SER A 86 2.66 -0.16 -14.36
N THR A 87 3.44 0.38 -13.43
CA THR A 87 4.35 -0.41 -12.60
C THR A 87 4.22 0.01 -11.14
N PRO A 88 3.18 -0.47 -10.44
CA PRO A 88 3.06 -0.23 -9.01
C PRO A 88 4.25 -0.84 -8.26
N HIS A 89 4.81 -0.10 -7.30
CA HIS A 89 5.99 -0.49 -6.53
C HIS A 89 5.70 -0.54 -5.02
N GLY A 90 6.13 0.48 -4.26
CA GLY A 90 5.91 0.56 -2.83
C GLY A 90 4.46 0.89 -2.52
N LEU A 91 3.95 0.22 -1.51
CA LEU A 91 2.59 0.32 -1.00
C LEU A 91 2.64 0.65 0.49
N SER A 92 1.66 1.38 0.98
CA SER A 92 1.38 1.52 2.41
C SER A 92 -0.12 1.57 2.60
N ALA A 93 -0.62 0.89 3.62
CA ALA A 93 -2.02 0.89 3.98
C ALA A 93 -2.18 1.16 5.48
N GLY A 94 -3.26 1.82 5.85
CA GLY A 94 -3.54 2.18 7.24
C GLY A 94 -4.56 3.31 7.32
N ARG A 95 -5.32 3.39 8.42
CA ARG A 95 -6.34 4.43 8.63
C ARG A 95 -7.40 4.51 7.51
N GLY A 96 -7.71 3.36 6.89
CA GLY A 96 -8.63 3.28 5.76
C GLY A 96 -8.10 3.88 4.46
N LEU A 97 -6.80 4.21 4.38
CA LEU A 97 -6.11 4.61 3.17
C LEU A 97 -5.25 3.47 2.64
N LEU A 98 -5.16 3.37 1.32
CA LEU A 98 -4.16 2.59 0.59
C LEU A 98 -3.45 3.54 -0.36
N ALA A 99 -2.14 3.71 -0.19
CA ALA A 99 -1.33 4.57 -1.04
C ALA A 99 -0.20 3.78 -1.68
N PHE A 100 0.11 4.08 -2.94
CA PHE A 100 1.17 3.38 -3.66
C PHE A 100 1.80 4.22 -4.77
N ALA A 101 3.08 3.98 -5.00
CA ALA A 101 3.83 4.62 -6.07
C ALA A 101 3.73 3.80 -7.36
N ASP A 102 3.60 4.50 -8.49
CA ASP A 102 3.72 3.95 -9.84
C ASP A 102 4.88 4.66 -10.54
N SER A 103 5.94 3.91 -10.84
CA SER A 103 7.16 4.47 -11.45
C SER A 103 7.09 4.53 -12.98
N GLY A 104 6.27 3.68 -13.60
CA GLY A 104 6.10 3.59 -15.05
C GLY A 104 5.19 4.70 -15.57
N ARG A 105 4.31 5.19 -14.70
CA ARG A 105 3.58 6.45 -14.84
C ARG A 105 3.83 7.28 -13.59
N PRO A 106 4.91 8.08 -13.54
CA PRO A 106 5.40 8.72 -12.31
C PRO A 106 4.31 9.43 -11.51
N ALA A 107 3.74 8.72 -10.54
CA ALA A 107 2.62 9.17 -9.76
C ALA A 107 2.54 8.40 -8.43
N VAL A 108 1.84 8.99 -7.48
CA VAL A 108 1.37 8.31 -6.27
C VAL A 108 -0.15 8.26 -6.31
N HIS A 109 -0.68 7.06 -6.14
CA HIS A 109 -2.09 6.77 -6.09
C HIS A 109 -2.50 6.66 -4.63
N VAL A 110 -3.63 7.26 -4.28
CA VAL A 110 -4.17 7.26 -2.93
C VAL A 110 -5.64 6.86 -3.01
N VAL A 111 -5.99 5.76 -2.36
CA VAL A 111 -7.33 5.20 -2.31
C VAL A 111 -7.83 5.34 -0.88
N ASN A 112 -8.92 6.07 -0.68
CA ASN A 112 -9.68 6.03 0.56
C ASN A 112 -10.70 4.89 0.44
N LEU A 113 -10.50 3.84 1.22
CA LEU A 113 -11.28 2.60 1.18
C LEU A 113 -12.70 2.81 1.72
N ALA A 114 -12.86 3.66 2.74
CA ALA A 114 -14.16 3.95 3.36
C ALA A 114 -15.01 4.87 2.49
N GLU A 115 -14.45 6.01 2.06
CA GLU A 115 -15.14 7.00 1.21
C GLU A 115 -15.20 6.57 -0.26
N ARG A 116 -14.45 5.52 -0.64
CA ARG A 116 -14.30 5.02 -2.01
C ARG A 116 -13.83 6.10 -2.97
N ARG A 117 -12.93 6.94 -2.48
CA ARG A 117 -12.33 8.02 -3.25
C ARG A 117 -10.95 7.63 -3.68
N TYR A 118 -10.56 8.12 -4.84
CA TYR A 118 -9.24 7.92 -5.36
C TYR A 118 -8.63 9.28 -5.70
N LYS A 119 -7.31 9.36 -5.61
CA LYS A 119 -6.54 10.54 -5.99
C LYS A 119 -5.22 10.09 -6.61
N VAL A 120 -4.77 10.85 -7.60
CA VAL A 120 -3.44 10.71 -8.21
C VAL A 120 -2.65 11.97 -7.92
N ILE A 121 -1.39 11.81 -7.56
CA ILE A 121 -0.42 12.87 -7.31
C ILE A 121 0.74 12.66 -8.27
N GLU A 122 0.84 13.50 -9.30
CA GLU A 122 1.91 13.44 -10.32
C GLU A 122 3.03 14.46 -10.05
N ALA A 123 2.77 15.40 -9.14
CA ALA A 123 3.70 16.47 -8.77
C ALA A 123 3.49 16.90 -7.31
N VAL A 124 4.57 17.40 -6.71
CA VAL A 124 4.62 17.97 -5.37
C VAL A 124 5.01 19.45 -5.49
N GLY A 125 4.03 20.34 -5.30
CA GLY A 125 4.20 21.74 -5.69
C GLY A 125 4.55 21.84 -7.18
N ASP A 126 5.64 22.52 -7.50
CA ASP A 126 6.13 22.66 -8.88
C ASP A 126 7.02 21.50 -9.35
N THR A 127 7.32 20.54 -8.46
CA THR A 127 8.22 19.42 -8.77
C THR A 127 7.42 18.21 -9.27
N ARG A 128 7.54 17.87 -10.55
CA ARG A 128 6.98 16.62 -11.09
C ARG A 128 7.73 15.40 -10.56
N LEU A 129 6.99 14.38 -10.17
CA LEU A 129 7.57 13.07 -9.82
C LEU A 129 8.24 12.46 -11.06
N ARG A 130 9.35 11.75 -10.84
CA ARG A 130 10.18 11.16 -11.88
C ARG A 130 10.29 9.65 -11.71
N CYS A 131 10.57 9.18 -10.51
CA CYS A 131 10.62 7.77 -10.19
C CYS A 131 10.21 7.56 -8.73
N PRO A 132 8.92 7.77 -8.40
CA PRO A 132 8.42 7.47 -7.07
C PRO A 132 8.51 5.95 -6.82
N ILE A 133 9.05 5.55 -5.68
CA ILE A 133 9.26 4.13 -5.34
C ILE A 133 8.54 3.74 -4.06
N GLY A 134 8.86 4.39 -2.94
CA GLY A 134 8.31 4.09 -1.63
C GLY A 134 7.23 5.07 -1.24
N VAL A 135 6.22 4.58 -0.54
CA VAL A 135 5.17 5.38 0.07
C VAL A 135 4.99 4.92 1.51
N ALA A 136 4.81 5.86 2.44
CA ALA A 136 4.43 5.56 3.82
C ALA A 136 3.33 6.52 4.29
N ILE A 137 2.35 6.00 5.03
CA ILE A 137 1.25 6.77 5.61
C ILE A 137 1.56 7.04 7.09
N ALA A 138 1.47 8.30 7.48
CA ALA A 138 1.70 8.77 8.84
C ALA A 138 0.45 8.61 9.74
N GLU A 139 0.64 8.80 11.04
CA GLU A 139 -0.43 8.77 12.05
C GLU A 139 -1.48 9.86 11.83
N ASP A 140 -1.11 11.00 11.25
CA ASP A 140 -2.01 12.10 10.91
C ASP A 140 -2.59 11.99 9.48
N GLY A 141 -2.27 10.92 8.75
CA GLY A 141 -2.66 10.71 7.36
C GLY A 141 -1.79 11.48 6.35
N ALA A 142 -0.70 12.11 6.78
CA ALA A 142 0.32 12.59 5.86
C ALA A 142 0.94 11.44 5.07
N LEU A 143 1.39 11.71 3.86
CA LEU A 143 2.00 10.75 2.95
C LEU A 143 3.48 11.12 2.76
N PHE A 144 4.36 10.16 3.01
CA PHE A 144 5.75 10.25 2.60
C PHE A 144 5.93 9.54 1.28
N VAL A 145 6.70 10.14 0.38
CA VAL A 145 6.98 9.60 -0.96
C VAL A 145 8.46 9.74 -1.25
N SER A 146 9.15 8.62 -1.49
CA SER A 146 10.52 8.64 -1.97
C SER A 146 10.52 8.68 -3.49
N ASP A 147 11.32 9.58 -4.06
CA ASP A 147 11.60 9.63 -5.49
C ASP A 147 13.09 9.33 -5.71
N SER A 148 13.34 8.15 -6.27
CA SER A 148 14.69 7.64 -6.52
C SER A 148 15.46 8.44 -7.56
N ALA A 149 14.77 9.01 -8.55
CA ALA A 149 15.43 9.78 -9.63
C ALA A 149 15.71 11.22 -9.19
N LEU A 150 14.89 11.77 -8.30
CA LEU A 150 15.12 13.10 -7.72
C LEU A 150 16.03 13.06 -6.49
N ALA A 151 16.34 11.87 -5.96
CA ALA A 151 17.06 11.68 -4.70
C ALA A 151 16.43 12.47 -3.53
N ARG A 152 15.08 12.43 -3.44
CA ARG A 152 14.31 13.19 -2.45
C ARG A 152 13.23 12.35 -1.81
N VAL A 153 12.84 12.73 -0.60
CA VAL A 153 11.67 12.19 0.09
C VAL A 153 10.75 13.36 0.44
N PHE A 154 9.57 13.37 -0.16
CA PHE A 154 8.54 14.38 0.04
C PHE A 154 7.62 14.00 1.19
N CYS A 155 7.07 15.01 1.86
CA CYS A 155 5.98 14.88 2.81
C CYS A 155 4.78 15.67 2.27
N LEU A 156 3.63 15.02 2.21
CA LEU A 156 2.39 15.55 1.67
C LEU A 156 1.28 15.41 2.68
N SER A 157 0.30 16.30 2.68
CA SER A 157 -0.95 16.06 3.38
C SER A 157 -1.73 14.93 2.72
N GLY A 158 -2.71 14.33 3.40
CA GLY A 158 -3.57 13.28 2.80
C GLY A 158 -4.34 13.75 1.55
N ASN A 159 -4.51 15.06 1.40
CA ASN A 159 -5.04 15.75 0.22
C ASN A 159 -3.95 16.21 -0.77
N GLY A 160 -2.74 15.67 -0.68
CA GLY A 160 -1.64 15.83 -1.65
C GLY A 160 -1.02 17.22 -1.72
N GLN A 161 -1.21 18.07 -0.69
CA GLN A 161 -0.52 19.36 -0.62
C GLN A 161 0.88 19.16 -0.03
N PRO A 162 1.91 19.87 -0.52
CA PRO A 162 3.26 19.76 0.04
C PRO A 162 3.29 20.25 1.49
N LEU A 163 3.84 19.42 2.38
CA LEU A 163 4.17 19.75 3.77
C LEU A 163 5.68 19.90 3.99
N GLY A 164 6.48 19.73 2.92
CA GLY A 164 7.94 19.71 2.96
C GLY A 164 8.47 18.32 2.64
N GLY A 165 9.40 17.82 3.45
CA GLY A 165 10.03 16.53 3.27
C GLY A 165 11.06 16.27 4.35
N VAL A 166 11.84 15.19 4.17
CA VAL A 166 13.02 14.94 5.00
C VAL A 166 14.27 15.32 4.20
N GLU A 167 15.23 15.95 4.87
CA GLU A 167 16.46 16.43 4.24
C GLU A 167 17.65 15.56 4.64
N ALA A 168 18.25 14.91 3.66
CA ALA A 168 19.52 14.18 3.78
C ALA A 168 20.17 14.05 2.39
N LYS A 169 21.44 13.64 2.37
CA LYS A 169 22.17 13.34 1.12
C LYS A 169 21.80 11.94 0.62
N PHE A 170 20.61 11.81 0.03
CA PHE A 170 20.19 10.55 -0.57
C PHE A 170 20.90 10.28 -1.90
N VAL A 171 21.13 9.00 -2.20
CA VAL A 171 21.65 8.51 -3.48
C VAL A 171 20.51 7.89 -4.29
N ARG A 172 19.79 6.93 -3.72
CA ARG A 172 18.61 6.31 -4.34
C ARG A 172 17.60 5.87 -3.27
N PRO A 173 16.81 6.80 -2.72
CA PRO A 173 15.83 6.49 -1.69
C PRO A 173 14.73 5.61 -2.29
N SER A 174 14.46 4.48 -1.65
CA SER A 174 13.56 3.42 -2.13
C SER A 174 12.47 3.17 -1.10
N GLY A 175 12.51 2.08 -0.33
CA GLY A 175 11.49 1.76 0.66
C GLY A 175 11.36 2.79 1.77
N LEU A 176 10.12 3.01 2.22
CA LEU A 176 9.79 3.85 3.37
C LEU A 176 9.04 3.01 4.40
N ALA A 177 9.33 3.21 5.68
CA ALA A 177 8.59 2.62 6.79
C ALA A 177 8.33 3.67 7.86
N TYR A 178 7.11 3.71 8.41
CA TYR A 178 6.72 4.71 9.39
C TYR A 178 6.35 4.05 10.73
N ASP A 179 7.01 4.49 11.81
CA ASP A 179 6.64 4.15 13.18
C ASP A 179 5.67 5.23 13.70
N ALA A 180 4.39 4.90 13.80
CA ALA A 180 3.37 5.83 14.29
C ALA A 180 3.48 6.13 15.79
N THR A 181 3.95 5.17 16.59
CA THR A 181 4.08 5.31 18.04
C THR A 181 5.19 6.30 18.39
N ARG A 182 6.34 6.18 17.73
CA ARG A 182 7.51 7.05 17.95
C ARG A 182 7.58 8.23 17.00
N ARG A 183 6.68 8.27 16.01
CA ARG A 183 6.61 9.30 14.97
C ARG A 183 7.91 9.40 14.18
N ARG A 184 8.43 8.24 13.79
CA ARG A 184 9.70 8.10 13.07
C ARG A 184 9.49 7.61 11.65
N LEU A 185 10.18 8.22 10.70
CA LEU A 185 10.26 7.77 9.32
C LEU A 185 11.61 7.09 9.09
N HIS A 186 11.59 5.85 8.61
CA HIS A 186 12.75 5.13 8.14
C HIS A 186 12.79 5.17 6.62
N VAL A 187 13.88 5.68 6.07
CA VAL A 187 14.13 5.78 4.64
C VAL A 187 15.24 4.80 4.28
N VAL A 188 14.90 3.77 3.50
CA VAL A 188 15.88 2.87 2.89
C VAL A 188 16.49 3.57 1.69
N ASP A 189 17.81 3.67 1.65
CA ASP A 189 18.54 4.16 0.51
C ASP A 189 19.32 3.02 -0.13
N SER A 190 18.77 2.48 -1.22
CA SER A 190 19.38 1.36 -1.93
C SER A 190 20.71 1.74 -2.60
N GLY A 191 20.92 3.02 -2.93
CA GLY A 191 22.14 3.49 -3.57
C GLY A 191 23.26 3.77 -2.56
N ALA A 192 22.89 4.24 -1.36
CA ALA A 192 23.82 4.48 -0.26
C ALA A 192 24.07 3.24 0.61
N HIS A 193 23.27 2.17 0.45
CA HIS A 193 23.33 0.96 1.29
C HIS A 193 23.03 1.22 2.77
N THR A 194 22.13 2.17 3.04
CA THR A 194 21.83 2.63 4.40
C THR A 194 20.34 2.71 4.67
N VAL A 195 19.99 2.81 5.96
CA VAL A 195 18.65 3.17 6.41
C VAL A 195 18.75 4.39 7.32
N SER A 196 18.19 5.51 6.88
CA SER A 196 18.18 6.77 7.62
C SER A 196 16.87 6.89 8.39
N THR A 197 16.96 7.18 9.69
CA THR A 197 15.80 7.38 10.57
C THR A 197 15.64 8.85 10.88
N PHE A 198 14.45 9.39 10.66
CA PHE A 198 14.06 10.76 10.96
C PHE A 198 12.96 10.75 12.01
N GLU A 199 12.98 11.72 12.92
CA GLU A 199 11.99 11.82 13.99
C GLU A 199 11.21 13.13 13.86
N ARG A 200 9.90 13.08 14.07
CA ARG A 200 9.04 14.26 13.93
C ARG A 200 9.33 15.27 15.04
N ALA A 201 9.76 16.46 14.65
CA ALA A 201 9.94 17.62 15.54
C ALA A 201 8.88 18.69 15.26
N ALA A 202 8.91 19.80 16.02
CA ALA A 202 8.03 20.94 15.79
C ALA A 202 8.22 21.54 14.39
N ASP A 203 9.48 21.67 13.96
CA ASP A 203 9.86 22.40 12.74
C ASP A 203 10.37 21.47 11.62
N GLY A 204 9.94 20.21 11.61
CA GLY A 204 10.23 19.28 10.51
C GLY A 204 10.68 17.90 10.98
N TRP A 205 11.64 17.33 10.25
CA TRP A 205 12.07 15.94 10.36
C TRP A 205 13.59 15.83 10.44
N PRO A 206 14.20 16.17 11.59
CA PRO A 206 15.63 16.00 11.78
C PRO A 206 16.05 14.53 11.63
N LEU A 207 17.24 14.33 11.06
CA LEU A 207 17.89 13.03 11.01
C LEU A 207 18.28 12.61 12.43
N LEU A 208 17.73 11.50 12.90
CA LEU A 208 18.04 10.92 14.20
C LEU A 208 19.30 10.05 14.12
N ARG A 209 19.39 9.19 13.09
CA ARG A 209 20.53 8.28 12.86
C ARG A 209 20.52 7.68 11.47
N THR A 210 21.64 7.10 11.08
CA THR A 210 21.78 6.28 9.87
C THR A 210 22.40 4.94 10.25
N LEU A 211 21.75 3.85 9.83
CA LEU A 211 22.23 2.48 9.98
C LEU A 211 22.83 2.00 8.65
N GLY A 212 23.77 1.07 8.71
CA GLY A 212 24.26 0.38 7.52
C GLY A 212 25.57 0.93 6.97
N GLY A 213 25.68 0.84 5.65
CA GLY A 213 26.91 0.91 4.88
C GLY A 213 27.01 -0.33 3.98
N ARG A 214 27.75 -0.22 2.88
CA ARG A 214 27.88 -1.33 1.92
C ARG A 214 28.65 -2.49 2.54
N GLY A 215 28.06 -3.68 2.58
CA GLY A 215 28.74 -4.89 3.08
C GLY A 215 27.82 -6.11 3.18
N ALA A 216 28.41 -7.24 3.58
CA ALA A 216 27.71 -8.50 3.88
C ALA A 216 27.69 -8.83 5.39
N GLU A 217 28.47 -8.09 6.19
CA GLU A 217 28.56 -8.28 7.64
C GLU A 217 27.27 -7.87 8.36
N ALA A 218 27.12 -8.33 9.60
CA ALA A 218 26.00 -7.96 10.46
C ALA A 218 25.90 -6.44 10.62
N GLY A 219 24.70 -5.88 10.37
CA GLY A 219 24.47 -4.44 10.48
C GLY A 219 24.91 -3.61 9.27
N THR A 220 25.49 -4.24 8.24
CA THR A 220 25.74 -3.64 6.90
C THR A 220 24.76 -4.19 5.88
N PHE A 221 24.60 -3.51 4.73
CA PHE A 221 23.62 -3.88 3.71
C PHE A 221 24.23 -3.95 2.30
N ASN A 222 23.62 -4.76 1.44
CA ASN A 222 23.92 -4.84 0.02
C ASN A 222 22.64 -4.62 -0.79
N PHE A 223 22.45 -3.38 -1.26
CA PHE A 223 21.25 -2.89 -1.93
C PHE A 223 19.95 -3.23 -1.14
N PRO A 224 19.78 -2.69 0.07
CA PRO A 224 18.53 -2.87 0.80
C PRO A 224 17.40 -2.21 0.00
N THR A 225 16.20 -2.80 -0.03
CA THR A 225 15.12 -2.31 -0.90
C THR A 225 13.89 -1.81 -0.15
N HIS A 226 13.46 -2.50 0.90
CA HIS A 226 12.27 -2.17 1.67
C HIS A 226 12.53 -2.32 3.17
N ALA A 227 11.67 -1.69 3.95
CA ALA A 227 11.62 -1.86 5.39
C ALA A 227 10.17 -1.85 5.86
N ALA A 228 9.95 -2.40 7.05
CA ALA A 228 8.70 -2.32 7.78
C ALA A 228 9.01 -2.12 9.26
N VAL A 229 8.11 -1.46 9.99
CA VAL A 229 8.22 -1.29 11.44
C VAL A 229 7.09 -2.03 12.11
N ASP A 230 7.42 -2.78 13.13
CA ASP A 230 6.42 -3.44 13.97
C ASP A 230 5.91 -2.54 15.11
N ARG A 231 4.81 -2.92 15.75
CA ARG A 231 4.20 -2.18 16.87
C ARG A 231 5.15 -1.95 18.04
N ASP A 232 6.07 -2.87 18.29
CA ASP A 232 7.10 -2.73 19.34
C ASP A 232 8.23 -1.74 18.95
N GLY A 233 8.27 -1.27 17.70
CA GLY A 233 9.31 -0.40 17.15
C GLY A 233 10.46 -1.14 16.47
N THR A 234 10.38 -2.47 16.36
CA THR A 234 11.39 -3.25 15.64
C THR A 234 11.34 -2.91 14.16
N LEU A 235 12.48 -2.44 13.63
CA LEU A 235 12.67 -2.15 12.22
C LEU A 235 13.18 -3.40 11.50
N TRP A 236 12.43 -3.88 10.52
CA TRP A 236 12.79 -5.00 9.65
C TRP A 236 13.20 -4.46 8.28
N VAL A 237 14.33 -4.92 7.74
CA VAL A 237 14.91 -4.42 6.50
C VAL A 237 15.23 -5.60 5.57
N THR A 238 14.74 -5.51 4.34
CA THR A 238 15.12 -6.45 3.28
C THR A 238 16.48 -6.10 2.71
N ASP A 239 17.47 -6.93 2.98
CA ASP A 239 18.85 -6.81 2.52
C ASP A 239 19.04 -7.62 1.23
N SER A 240 18.50 -7.10 0.14
CA SER A 240 18.15 -7.90 -1.05
C SER A 240 19.30 -8.66 -1.70
N LEU A 241 20.51 -8.08 -1.83
CA LEU A 241 21.64 -8.79 -2.43
C LEU A 241 22.52 -9.55 -1.42
N ASN A 242 22.15 -9.54 -0.15
CA ASN A 242 22.66 -10.50 0.83
C ASN A 242 21.64 -11.62 1.11
N HIS A 243 20.50 -11.64 0.40
CA HIS A 243 19.49 -12.70 0.48
C HIS A 243 18.97 -12.94 1.91
N ARG A 244 18.83 -11.87 2.69
CA ARG A 244 18.42 -11.95 4.10
C ARG A 244 17.51 -10.80 4.50
N ILE A 245 16.81 -11.01 5.61
CA ILE A 245 16.13 -9.96 6.35
C ILE A 245 16.94 -9.67 7.60
N GLN A 246 17.21 -8.40 7.89
CA GLN A 246 17.82 -7.97 9.15
C GLN A 246 16.83 -7.16 9.96
N PHE A 247 16.86 -7.29 11.27
CA PHE A 247 15.97 -6.54 12.15
C PHE A 247 16.70 -5.90 13.33
N PHE A 248 16.24 -4.71 13.70
CA PHE A 248 16.88 -3.79 14.63
C PHE A 248 15.84 -3.28 15.63
N ASP A 249 16.23 -3.05 16.87
CA ASP A 249 15.36 -2.41 17.85
C ASP A 249 15.09 -0.93 17.51
N ALA A 250 14.22 -0.32 18.30
CA ALA A 250 13.83 1.08 18.15
C ALA A 250 15.00 2.06 18.36
N GLU A 251 16.13 1.62 18.89
CA GLU A 251 17.34 2.42 19.11
C GLU A 251 18.35 2.21 17.97
N GLY A 252 18.11 1.22 17.10
CA GLY A 252 18.94 0.89 15.94
C GLY A 252 20.00 -0.18 16.22
N LYS A 253 19.96 -0.84 17.38
CA LYS A 253 20.82 -1.99 17.66
C LYS A 253 20.24 -3.21 16.97
N ARG A 254 21.12 -3.94 16.27
CA ARG A 254 20.75 -5.16 15.56
C ARG A 254 20.29 -6.24 16.55
N LEU A 255 19.12 -6.80 16.29
CA LEU A 255 18.55 -7.91 17.05
C LEU A 255 18.88 -9.25 16.40
N GLY A 256 18.82 -9.33 15.06
CA GLY A 256 19.08 -10.58 14.35
C GLY A 256 18.96 -10.46 12.84
N ALA A 257 19.03 -11.61 12.19
CA ALA A 257 18.78 -11.76 10.77
C ALA A 257 18.33 -13.19 10.47
N PHE A 258 17.58 -13.38 9.38
CA PHE A 258 17.23 -14.70 8.86
C PHE A 258 17.19 -14.69 7.33
N GLY A 259 17.19 -15.88 6.72
CA GLY A 259 17.24 -16.07 5.28
C GLY A 259 18.67 -16.24 4.74
N GLN A 260 18.75 -16.86 3.56
CA GLN A 260 19.97 -17.11 2.80
C GLN A 260 19.64 -17.22 1.31
N ALA A 261 20.65 -17.21 0.45
CA ALA A 261 20.45 -17.44 -0.98
C ALA A 261 20.08 -18.91 -1.23
N GLY A 262 19.02 -19.16 -2.00
CA GLY A 262 18.57 -20.51 -2.33
C GLY A 262 17.20 -20.52 -2.97
N ASP A 263 16.77 -21.73 -3.34
CA ASP A 263 15.45 -22.06 -3.85
C ASP A 263 14.63 -22.91 -2.86
N GLY A 264 15.20 -23.16 -1.68
CA GLY A 264 14.56 -23.86 -0.58
C GLY A 264 13.47 -23.02 0.10
N THR A 265 12.63 -23.72 0.86
CA THR A 265 11.61 -23.07 1.69
C THR A 265 12.26 -22.19 2.75
N GLY A 266 11.93 -20.90 2.76
CA GLY A 266 12.52 -19.92 3.68
C GLY A 266 13.84 -19.32 3.20
N ASP A 267 14.37 -19.77 2.05
CA ASP A 267 15.46 -19.09 1.35
C ASP A 267 14.92 -17.95 0.48
N PHE A 268 15.81 -17.07 0.03
CA PHE A 268 15.47 -15.93 -0.81
C PHE A 268 16.31 -15.90 -2.08
N ALA A 269 15.64 -15.96 -3.23
CA ALA A 269 16.29 -15.69 -4.50
C ALA A 269 16.33 -14.20 -4.82
N LYS A 270 15.23 -13.48 -4.62
CA LYS A 270 15.18 -12.03 -4.82
C LYS A 270 14.16 -11.35 -3.92
N ALA A 271 14.46 -11.34 -2.62
CA ALA A 271 13.64 -10.66 -1.61
C ALA A 271 13.51 -9.15 -1.90
N LYS A 272 12.28 -8.63 -1.84
CA LYS A 272 11.97 -7.20 -2.01
C LYS A 272 11.09 -6.66 -0.88
N GLY A 273 9.78 -6.55 -1.09
CA GLY A 273 8.84 -6.00 -0.14
C GLY A 273 8.80 -6.80 1.15
N ILE A 274 8.56 -6.10 2.26
CA ILE A 274 8.38 -6.69 3.58
C ILE A 274 7.22 -5.99 4.30
N ALA A 275 6.40 -6.75 5.03
CA ALA A 275 5.32 -6.24 5.86
C ALA A 275 5.12 -7.12 7.11
N LEU A 276 4.43 -6.59 8.12
CA LEU A 276 4.05 -7.34 9.32
C LEU A 276 2.57 -7.19 9.63
N ASP A 277 1.92 -8.24 10.13
CA ASP A 277 0.51 -8.18 10.57
C ASP A 277 0.36 -7.98 12.10
N SER A 278 -0.88 -8.06 12.59
CA SER A 278 -1.20 -7.93 14.01
C SER A 278 -0.73 -9.06 14.91
N GLU A 279 -0.44 -10.23 14.36
CA GLU A 279 0.09 -11.39 15.08
C GLU A 279 1.62 -11.50 14.99
N GLY A 280 2.24 -10.58 14.25
CA GLY A 280 3.69 -10.52 14.07
C GLY A 280 4.21 -11.48 13.00
N HIS A 281 3.36 -11.95 12.09
CA HIS A 281 3.84 -12.65 10.90
C HIS A 281 4.57 -11.68 9.99
N VAL A 282 5.67 -12.14 9.40
CA VAL A 282 6.51 -11.36 8.48
C VAL A 282 6.27 -11.84 7.06
N TYR A 283 5.74 -10.96 6.22
CA TYR A 283 5.44 -11.23 4.81
C TYR A 283 6.59 -10.69 3.97
N VAL A 284 7.26 -11.55 3.20
CA VAL A 284 8.38 -11.17 2.34
C VAL A 284 8.09 -11.57 0.91
N VAL A 285 8.16 -10.61 -0.01
CA VAL A 285 8.03 -10.87 -1.45
C VAL A 285 9.33 -11.47 -1.96
N ASP A 286 9.28 -12.70 -2.49
CA ASP A 286 10.33 -13.22 -3.36
C ASP A 286 9.95 -12.99 -4.82
N SER A 287 10.60 -12.00 -5.42
CA SER A 287 10.26 -11.54 -6.75
C SER A 287 10.84 -12.38 -7.89
N LEU A 288 11.72 -13.35 -7.60
CA LEU A 288 12.15 -14.30 -8.63
C LEU A 288 11.17 -15.47 -8.77
N TYR A 289 10.63 -15.94 -7.65
CA TYR A 289 9.66 -17.03 -7.61
C TYR A 289 8.20 -16.55 -7.68
N ASP A 290 7.97 -15.24 -7.78
CA ASP A 290 6.63 -14.64 -7.85
C ASP A 290 5.72 -15.08 -6.68
N VAL A 291 6.28 -15.16 -5.47
CA VAL A 291 5.55 -15.57 -4.26
C VAL A 291 5.70 -14.55 -3.13
N VAL A 292 4.78 -14.60 -2.19
CA VAL A 292 4.94 -14.03 -0.86
C VAL A 292 5.18 -15.18 0.11
N GLN A 293 6.35 -15.18 0.76
CA GLN A 293 6.69 -16.10 1.84
C GLN A 293 6.30 -15.46 3.18
N VAL A 294 5.73 -16.25 4.08
CA VAL A 294 5.28 -15.83 5.41
C VAL A 294 6.12 -16.52 6.47
N PHE A 295 6.64 -15.75 7.41
CA PHE A 295 7.50 -16.21 8.49
C PHE A 295 6.91 -15.78 9.84
N ASP A 296 7.36 -16.42 10.92
CA ASP A 296 7.17 -15.86 12.25
C ASP A 296 8.26 -14.83 12.60
N ARG A 297 8.16 -14.24 13.80
CA ARG A 297 9.11 -13.26 14.32
C ARG A 297 10.52 -13.81 14.55
N GLN A 298 10.71 -15.13 14.55
CA GLN A 298 12.01 -15.76 14.67
C GLN A 298 12.61 -16.08 13.29
N GLY A 299 11.90 -15.79 12.20
CA GLY A 299 12.32 -16.08 10.84
C GLY A 299 12.08 -17.53 10.42
N ARG A 300 11.23 -18.28 11.14
CA ARG A 300 10.82 -19.62 10.71
C ARG A 300 9.75 -19.50 9.64
N PHE A 301 9.94 -20.19 8.53
CA PHE A 301 8.96 -20.25 7.46
C PHE A 301 7.65 -20.90 7.95
N LEU A 302 6.52 -20.32 7.56
CA LEU A 302 5.18 -20.79 7.89
C LEU A 302 4.44 -21.29 6.64
N LEU A 303 4.33 -20.45 5.61
CA LEU A 303 3.67 -20.78 4.35
C LEU A 303 4.12 -19.82 3.24
N ALA A 304 3.78 -20.16 2.00
CA ALA A 304 3.86 -19.24 0.88
C ALA A 304 2.55 -19.23 0.10
N PHE A 305 2.24 -18.09 -0.52
CA PHE A 305 1.12 -17.94 -1.45
C PHE A 305 1.54 -17.09 -2.65
N GLY A 306 0.77 -17.18 -3.74
CA GLY A 306 1.16 -16.65 -5.03
C GLY A 306 1.63 -17.75 -6.00
N GLY A 307 2.58 -17.40 -6.85
CA GLY A 307 3.13 -18.22 -7.93
C GLY A 307 3.05 -17.48 -9.26
N SER A 308 3.95 -17.81 -10.20
CA SER A 308 4.04 -17.12 -11.48
C SER A 308 2.75 -17.23 -12.31
N GLY A 309 2.19 -16.10 -12.72
CA GLY A 309 1.05 -16.06 -13.64
C GLY A 309 0.29 -14.73 -13.66
N LYS A 310 -0.78 -14.70 -14.46
CA LYS A 310 -1.66 -13.51 -14.62
C LYS A 310 -3.05 -13.71 -14.01
N GLU A 311 -3.39 -14.95 -13.66
CA GLU A 311 -4.68 -15.30 -13.08
C GLU A 311 -4.83 -14.75 -11.65
N GLU A 312 -6.05 -14.80 -11.11
CA GLU A 312 -6.35 -14.45 -9.72
C GLU A 312 -5.46 -15.24 -8.75
N GLY A 313 -4.84 -14.54 -7.80
CA GLY A 313 -3.96 -15.15 -6.80
C GLY A 313 -2.56 -15.53 -7.31
N LEU A 314 -2.25 -15.40 -8.61
CA LEU A 314 -0.90 -15.56 -9.16
C LEU A 314 -0.24 -14.20 -9.39
N LEU A 315 1.07 -14.12 -9.25
CA LEU A 315 1.87 -12.88 -9.31
C LEU A 315 2.81 -12.91 -10.51
N TRP A 316 3.27 -11.74 -10.96
CA TRP A 316 4.35 -11.61 -11.92
C TRP A 316 5.23 -10.41 -11.57
N LEU A 317 6.49 -10.68 -11.26
CA LEU A 317 7.47 -9.71 -10.78
C LEU A 317 6.96 -8.86 -9.60
N PRO A 318 6.39 -9.47 -8.53
CA PRO A 318 5.89 -8.71 -7.40
C PRO A 318 7.02 -7.90 -6.76
N THR A 319 6.69 -6.73 -6.19
CA THR A 319 7.69 -5.83 -5.61
C THR A 319 7.39 -5.49 -4.16
N GLY A 320 6.39 -4.64 -3.91
CA GLY A 320 5.95 -4.23 -2.58
C GLY A 320 4.90 -5.15 -1.98
N VAL A 321 4.88 -5.23 -0.65
CA VAL A 321 3.79 -5.79 0.14
C VAL A 321 3.55 -4.85 1.33
N CYS A 322 2.30 -4.66 1.72
CA CYS A 322 1.93 -3.98 2.95
C CYS A 322 0.68 -4.62 3.56
N THR A 323 0.46 -4.34 4.85
CA THR A 323 -0.69 -4.78 5.62
C THR A 323 -1.45 -3.56 6.13
N ASP A 324 -2.76 -3.69 6.36
CA ASP A 324 -3.54 -2.68 7.07
C ASP A 324 -3.94 -3.14 8.48
N ASP A 325 -4.69 -2.28 9.18
CA ASP A 325 -5.14 -2.50 10.56
C ASP A 325 -6.10 -3.70 10.73
N GLU A 326 -6.62 -4.25 9.62
CA GLU A 326 -7.50 -5.42 9.58
C GLU A 326 -6.78 -6.68 9.07
N ASP A 327 -5.44 -6.66 9.02
CA ASP A 327 -4.60 -7.72 8.48
C ASP A 327 -4.94 -8.08 7.01
N ARG A 328 -5.46 -7.12 6.23
CA ARG A 328 -5.52 -7.25 4.78
C ARG A 328 -4.12 -7.02 4.21
N ILE A 329 -3.72 -7.90 3.31
CA ILE A 329 -2.39 -7.90 2.69
C ILE A 329 -2.54 -7.40 1.25
N TYR A 330 -1.81 -6.35 0.92
CA TYR A 330 -1.77 -5.77 -0.42
C TYR A 330 -0.42 -6.09 -1.06
N VAL A 331 -0.43 -6.66 -2.26
CA VAL A 331 0.77 -7.02 -3.01
C VAL A 331 0.80 -6.26 -4.32
N ALA A 332 1.91 -5.57 -4.59
CA ALA A 332 2.13 -4.90 -5.86
C ALA A 332 2.57 -5.95 -6.88
N ASP A 333 1.61 -6.39 -7.68
CA ASP A 333 1.81 -7.35 -8.77
C ASP A 333 2.26 -6.57 -10.02
N THR A 334 3.50 -6.09 -9.96
CA THR A 334 4.05 -5.05 -10.84
C THR A 334 4.01 -5.44 -12.31
N GLY A 335 4.37 -6.68 -12.65
CA GLY A 335 4.36 -7.16 -14.04
C GLY A 335 2.95 -7.24 -14.63
N ASN A 336 1.94 -7.47 -13.79
CA ASN A 336 0.53 -7.49 -14.20
C ASN A 336 -0.16 -6.13 -14.05
N SER A 337 0.56 -5.07 -13.68
CA SER A 337 0.02 -3.71 -13.53
C SER A 337 -1.23 -3.64 -12.63
N ARG A 338 -1.20 -4.37 -11.50
CA ARG A 338 -2.32 -4.43 -10.54
C ARG A 338 -1.84 -4.49 -9.10
N ILE A 339 -2.73 -4.15 -8.17
CA ILE A 339 -2.57 -4.44 -6.74
C ILE A 339 -3.49 -5.60 -6.39
N GLN A 340 -2.95 -6.68 -5.84
CA GLN A 340 -3.74 -7.81 -5.36
C GLN A 340 -3.99 -7.69 -3.86
N VAL A 341 -5.19 -8.04 -3.45
CA VAL A 341 -5.65 -7.96 -2.05
C VAL A 341 -5.92 -9.37 -1.55
N PHE A 342 -5.35 -9.68 -0.40
CA PHE A 342 -5.55 -10.91 0.34
C PHE A 342 -5.96 -10.57 1.77
N GLN A 343 -6.51 -11.53 2.47
CA GLN A 343 -6.90 -11.43 3.88
C GLN A 343 -6.15 -12.50 4.66
N TYR A 344 -5.47 -12.10 5.74
CA TYR A 344 -5.03 -13.05 6.75
C TYR A 344 -6.24 -13.59 7.52
N LEU A 345 -6.34 -14.91 7.62
CA LEU A 345 -7.39 -15.62 8.35
C LEU A 345 -6.80 -16.08 9.69
N ARG A 346 -7.21 -15.42 10.76
CA ARG A 346 -6.85 -15.81 12.11
C ARG A 346 -7.40 -17.21 12.39
N ALA A 347 -6.59 -18.03 13.06
CA ALA A 347 -7.10 -19.27 13.62
C ALA A 347 -8.15 -18.89 14.66
N GLU A 348 -9.35 -19.48 14.59
CA GLU A 348 -10.29 -19.32 15.70
C GLU A 348 -9.63 -19.86 16.98
N PRO A 349 -9.75 -19.15 18.11
CA PRO A 349 -9.30 -19.71 19.38
C PRO A 349 -10.02 -21.04 19.55
N ALA A 350 -9.27 -22.13 19.76
CA ALA A 350 -9.85 -23.42 20.03
C ALA A 350 -10.91 -23.24 21.12
N GLU A 351 -12.17 -23.60 20.83
CA GLU A 351 -13.21 -23.63 21.85
C GLU A 351 -12.60 -24.38 23.04
N GLY A 352 -12.41 -23.65 24.16
CA GLY A 352 -11.96 -24.26 25.39
C GLY A 352 -12.87 -25.43 25.72
N PRO A 353 -12.37 -26.46 26.44
CA PRO A 353 -13.18 -27.64 26.73
C PRO A 353 -14.53 -27.19 27.26
N GLN A 354 -15.61 -27.56 26.55
CA GLN A 354 -16.96 -27.35 27.04
C GLN A 354 -17.00 -27.98 28.43
N ALA A 355 -17.15 -27.12 29.44
CA ALA A 355 -17.25 -27.56 30.82
C ALA A 355 -18.44 -28.54 30.93
N PRO A 356 -18.30 -29.58 31.76
CA PRO A 356 -19.02 -30.85 31.64
C PRO A 356 -20.54 -30.76 31.74
#